data_AF-A0A2E5JGS7-F1
#
_entry.id   AF-A0A2E5JGS7-F1
#
_cell.length_a   1.000
_cell.length_b   1.000
_cell.length_c   1.000
_cell.angle_alpha   90.00
_cell.angle_beta   90.00
_cell.angle_gamma   90.00
#
_symmetry.space_group_name_H-M   'P 1'
#
loop_
_entity.id
_entity.type
_entity.pdbx_description
1 polymer ?
#
loop_
_entity_poly.entity_id
_entity_poly.type
_entity_poly.pdbx_seq_one_letter_code
_entity_poly.pdbx_strand_id
1 'polypeptide(L)'
;MKIESIVNKVKGNIKNIGKDLVRQVLLLFYAYPKSPKKVKAVIASSIAYFILPLDAVPDPIPFLGFLDDATVLAAALGIVRFYVDDEVKEKANKMLDKLFNSDSDATK
;
A
#
# COMPACT_ATOMS: atom_id res chain seq x y z
N MET A 1 -23.94 -15.77 -9.22
CA MET A 1 -22.49 -15.79 -8.93
C MET A 1 -22.30 -16.30 -7.52
N LYS A 2 -21.59 -17.43 -7.29
CA LYS A 2 -21.44 -18.01 -5.95
C LYS A 2 -20.35 -17.28 -5.16
N ILE A 3 -20.63 -16.87 -3.93
CA ILE A 3 -19.68 -16.20 -3.01
C ILE A 3 -18.39 -17.02 -2.83
N GLU A 4 -18.49 -18.35 -2.79
CA GLU A 4 -17.34 -19.26 -2.67
C GLU A 4 -16.32 -19.12 -3.80
N SER A 5 -16.78 -18.84 -5.03
CA SER A 5 -15.90 -18.62 -6.18
C SER A 5 -15.12 -17.31 -6.06
N ILE A 6 -15.74 -16.27 -5.47
CA ILE A 6 -15.10 -14.98 -5.21
C ILE A 6 -14.05 -15.13 -4.10
N VAL A 7 -14.41 -15.80 -3.00
CA VAL A 7 -13.50 -16.05 -1.86
C VAL A 7 -12.28 -16.84 -2.30
N ASN A 8 -12.42 -17.87 -3.13
CA ASN A 8 -11.26 -18.64 -3.61
C ASN A 8 -10.35 -17.85 -4.55
N LYS A 9 -10.92 -16.99 -5.40
CA LYS A 9 -10.13 -16.07 -6.23
C LYS A 9 -9.37 -15.04 -5.40
N VAL A 10 -10.02 -14.48 -4.37
CA VAL A 10 -9.40 -13.50 -3.47
C VAL A 10 -8.30 -14.16 -2.63
N LYS A 11 -8.55 -15.33 -2.04
CA LYS A 11 -7.55 -16.09 -1.27
C LYS A 11 -6.29 -16.40 -2.08
N GLY A 12 -6.44 -16.76 -3.36
CA GLY A 12 -5.30 -17.01 -4.25
C GLY A 12 -4.47 -15.75 -4.55
N ASN A 13 -5.10 -14.57 -4.52
CA ASN A 13 -4.47 -13.30 -4.90
C ASN A 13 -4.07 -12.41 -3.72
N ILE A 14 -4.50 -12.72 -2.49
CA ILE A 14 -4.30 -11.84 -1.33
C ILE A 14 -2.83 -11.55 -1.03
N LYS A 15 -1.94 -12.52 -1.27
CA LYS A 15 -0.49 -12.32 -1.13
C LYS A 15 0.05 -11.30 -2.13
N ASN A 16 -0.43 -11.34 -3.37
CA ASN A 16 -0.02 -10.39 -4.41
C ASN A 16 -0.61 -9.00 -4.12
N ILE A 17 -1.86 -8.93 -3.67
CA ILE A 17 -2.50 -7.68 -3.25
C ILE A 17 -1.72 -7.04 -2.08
N GLY A 18 -1.34 -7.84 -1.08
CA GLY A 18 -0.52 -7.36 0.03
C GLY A 18 0.85 -6.85 -0.42
N LYS A 19 1.53 -7.60 -1.31
CA LYS A 19 2.79 -7.16 -1.93
C LYS A 19 2.64 -5.82 -2.65
N ASP A 20 1.58 -5.67 -3.43
CA ASP A 20 1.32 -4.44 -4.17
C ASP A 20 1.06 -3.25 -3.22
N LEU A 21 0.26 -3.44 -2.17
CA LEU A 21 0.01 -2.39 -1.17
C LEU A 21 1.30 -1.96 -0.45
N VAL A 22 2.10 -2.93 0.01
CA VAL A 22 3.41 -2.64 0.63
C VAL A 22 4.32 -1.89 -0.33
N ARG A 23 4.33 -2.29 -1.61
CA ARG A 23 5.09 -1.60 -2.65
C ARG A 23 4.65 -0.15 -2.81
N GLN A 24 3.34 0.12 -2.82
CA GLN A 24 2.79 1.47 -2.92
C GLN A 24 3.23 2.37 -1.76
N VAL A 25 3.22 1.84 -0.54
CA VAL A 25 3.69 2.55 0.66
C VAL A 25 5.19 2.84 0.59
N LEU A 26 5.99 1.88 0.13
CA LEU A 26 7.43 2.06 -0.05
C LEU A 26 7.74 3.14 -1.10
N LEU A 27 6.98 3.18 -2.21
CA LEU A 27 7.11 4.23 -3.22
C LEU A 27 6.83 5.62 -2.63
N LEU A 28 5.74 5.75 -1.87
CA LEU A 28 5.39 6.99 -1.16
C LEU A 28 6.50 7.40 -0.19
N PHE A 29 7.00 6.45 0.61
CA PHE A 29 8.05 6.67 1.60
C PHE A 29 9.35 7.17 0.96
N TYR A 30 9.83 6.52 -0.11
CA TYR A 30 11.05 6.92 -0.79
C TYR A 30 10.90 8.19 -1.63
N ALA A 31 9.70 8.52 -2.10
CA ALA A 31 9.40 9.79 -2.76
C ALA A 31 9.30 10.98 -1.78
N TYR A 32 9.01 10.72 -0.49
CA TYR A 32 8.86 11.75 0.55
C TYR A 32 10.02 12.75 0.59
N PRO A 33 11.30 12.37 0.74
CA PRO A 33 12.41 13.34 0.87
C PRO A 33 12.54 14.26 -0.34
N LYS A 34 12.28 13.74 -1.55
CA LYS A 34 12.37 14.43 -2.84
C LYS A 34 11.19 15.37 -3.13
N SER A 35 10.11 15.23 -2.38
CA SER A 35 8.86 15.96 -2.61
C SER A 35 8.88 17.38 -1.99
N PRO A 36 8.21 18.38 -2.58
CA PRO A 36 8.02 19.69 -1.97
C PRO A 36 7.09 19.60 -0.75
N LYS A 37 7.11 20.61 0.13
CA LYS A 37 6.40 20.59 1.42
C LYS A 37 4.91 20.20 1.32
N LYS A 38 4.20 20.70 0.29
CA LYS A 38 2.77 20.37 0.08
C LYS A 38 2.56 18.88 -0.25
N VAL A 39 3.45 18.29 -1.03
CA VAL A 39 3.38 16.89 -1.44
C VAL A 39 3.85 15.97 -0.31
N LYS A 40 4.84 16.40 0.47
CA LYS A 40 5.23 15.73 1.72
C LYS A 40 4.05 15.59 2.67
N ALA A 41 3.23 16.63 2.85
CA ALA A 41 2.04 16.55 3.68
C ALA A 41 1.05 15.47 3.19
N VAL A 42 0.81 15.39 1.88
CA VAL A 42 -0.04 14.35 1.27
C VAL A 42 0.53 12.95 1.46
N ILE A 43 1.83 12.77 1.26
CA ILE A 43 2.51 11.48 1.48
C ILE A 43 2.39 11.07 2.95
N ALA A 44 2.71 11.98 3.87
CA ALA A 44 2.64 11.73 5.30
C ALA A 44 1.23 11.39 5.75
N SER A 45 0.21 12.13 5.27
CA SER A 45 -1.20 11.83 5.59
C SER A 45 -1.62 10.47 5.04
N SER A 46 -1.19 10.11 3.83
CA SER A 46 -1.55 8.83 3.20
C SER A 46 -0.89 7.63 3.89
N ILE A 47 0.39 7.75 4.27
CA ILE A 47 1.10 6.71 5.03
C ILE A 47 0.54 6.62 6.45
N ALA A 48 0.27 7.74 7.12
CA ALA A 48 -0.31 7.75 8.45
C ALA A 48 -1.70 7.10 8.46
N TYR A 49 -2.53 7.38 7.44
CA TYR A 49 -3.82 6.73 7.25
C TYR A 49 -3.69 5.22 7.02
N PHE A 50 -2.66 4.77 6.27
CA PHE A 50 -2.41 3.36 6.03
C PHE A 50 -1.88 2.58 7.26
N ILE A 51 -1.07 3.22 8.12
CA ILE A 51 -0.40 2.56 9.26
C ILE A 51 -1.23 2.64 10.55
N LEU A 52 -2.02 3.70 10.76
CA LEU A 52 -2.87 3.77 11.95
C LEU A 52 -3.90 2.62 11.92
N PRO A 53 -4.07 1.87 13.03
CA PRO A 53 -5.08 0.85 13.10
C PRO A 53 -6.45 1.53 13.22
N LEU A 54 -7.41 1.15 12.39
CA LEU A 54 -8.81 0.99 12.81
C LEU A 54 -9.67 2.18 13.31
N ASP A 55 -9.21 3.42 13.54
CA ASP A 55 -10.07 4.36 14.32
C ASP A 55 -10.03 5.84 13.91
N ALA A 56 -10.95 6.25 13.02
CA ALA A 56 -11.44 7.64 12.95
C ALA A 56 -12.82 7.83 12.28
N VAL A 57 -13.42 6.81 11.67
CA VAL A 57 -14.83 6.86 11.24
C VAL A 57 -15.50 5.52 11.58
N PRO A 58 -16.30 5.44 12.64
CA PRO A 58 -17.17 4.30 12.87
C PRO A 58 -18.37 4.41 11.91
N ASP A 59 -18.32 3.74 10.75
CA ASP A 59 -19.46 3.62 9.84
C ASP A 59 -19.99 2.16 9.75
N PRO A 60 -21.31 1.96 9.60
CA PRO A 60 -22.05 0.77 10.05
C PRO A 60 -21.95 -0.50 9.18
N ILE A 61 -21.03 -0.55 8.21
CA ILE A 61 -20.97 -1.63 7.22
C ILE A 61 -19.59 -2.32 7.27
N PRO A 62 -19.48 -3.51 7.89
CA PRO A 62 -18.28 -4.32 7.78
C PRO A 62 -18.07 -4.67 6.30
N PHE A 63 -16.83 -4.63 5.81
CA PHE A 63 -16.34 -4.93 4.45
C PHE A 63 -16.19 -3.78 3.44
N LEU A 64 -16.69 -2.56 3.69
CA LEU A 64 -16.51 -1.45 2.74
C LEU A 64 -15.18 -0.68 2.91
N GLY A 65 -14.52 -0.78 4.07
CA GLY A 65 -13.31 -0.01 4.40
C GLY A 65 -12.04 -0.35 3.58
N PHE A 66 -11.89 -1.61 3.13
CA PHE A 66 -10.72 -2.00 2.32
C PHE A 66 -10.66 -1.34 0.94
N LEU A 67 -11.81 -0.90 0.42
CA LEU A 67 -11.89 -0.20 -0.86
C LEU A 67 -11.44 1.27 -0.72
N ASP A 68 -11.59 1.86 0.46
CA ASP A 68 -11.18 3.24 0.76
C ASP A 68 -9.64 3.34 0.86
N ASP A 69 -8.98 2.42 1.57
CA ASP A 69 -7.51 2.41 1.73
C ASP A 69 -6.76 2.30 0.40
N ALA A 70 -7.19 1.40 -0.48
CA ALA A 70 -6.58 1.20 -1.79
C ALA A 70 -6.82 2.41 -2.71
N THR A 71 -7.98 3.07 -2.59
CA THR A 71 -8.33 4.27 -3.36
C THR A 71 -7.52 5.47 -2.90
N VAL A 72 -7.35 5.65 -1.58
CA VAL A 72 -6.52 6.70 -0.99
C VAL A 72 -5.06 6.54 -1.38
N LEU A 73 -4.51 5.32 -1.29
CA LEU A 73 -3.14 5.03 -1.73
C LEU A 73 -2.95 5.28 -3.23
N ALA A 74 -3.90 4.84 -4.06
CA ALA A 74 -3.87 5.06 -5.51
C ALA A 74 -3.95 6.56 -5.87
N ALA A 75 -4.80 7.32 -5.19
CA ALA A 75 -4.92 8.76 -5.36
C ALA A 75 -3.63 9.49 -4.94
N ALA A 76 -3.06 9.11 -3.79
CA ALA A 76 -1.78 9.63 -3.31
C ALA A 76 -0.66 9.36 -4.31
N LEU A 77 -0.57 8.13 -4.83
CA LEU A 77 0.37 7.77 -5.90
C LEU A 77 0.16 8.58 -7.17
N GLY A 78 -1.09 8.83 -7.57
CA GLY A 78 -1.42 9.71 -8.68
C GLY A 78 -0.87 11.13 -8.49
N ILE A 79 -0.97 11.67 -7.28
CA ILE A 79 -0.46 13.00 -6.91
C ILE A 79 1.07 13.02 -6.89
N VAL A 80 1.70 11.96 -6.36
CA VAL A 80 3.16 11.93 -6.17
C VAL A 80 3.93 11.36 -7.35
N ARG A 81 3.25 10.91 -8.42
CA ARG A 81 3.86 10.19 -9.56
C ARG A 81 5.07 10.90 -10.16
N PHE A 82 5.08 12.24 -10.15
CA PHE A 82 6.18 13.05 -10.67
C PHE A 82 7.45 13.03 -9.80
N TYR A 83 7.34 12.54 -8.56
CA TYR A 83 8.44 12.35 -7.61
C TYR A 83 8.84 10.88 -7.47
N VAL A 84 8.16 9.98 -8.19
CA VAL A 84 8.49 8.55 -8.27
C VAL A 84 9.39 8.32 -9.48
N ASP A 85 10.67 8.65 -9.30
CA ASP A 85 11.72 8.37 -10.28
C ASP A 85 12.24 6.92 -10.19
N ASP A 86 13.15 6.55 -11.08
CA ASP A 86 13.66 5.17 -11.15
C ASP A 86 14.45 4.78 -9.90
N GLU A 87 15.14 5.73 -9.26
CA GLU A 87 15.82 5.49 -7.98
C GLU A 87 14.81 5.16 -6.86
N VAL A 88 13.68 5.86 -6.80
CA VAL A 88 12.59 5.57 -5.85
C VAL A 88 12.00 4.19 -6.10
N LYS A 89 11.75 3.83 -7.37
CA LYS A 89 11.22 2.50 -7.73
C LYS A 89 12.20 1.40 -7.36
N GLU A 90 13.49 1.59 -7.64
CA GLU A 90 14.54 0.61 -7.34
C GLU A 90 14.65 0.36 -5.83
N LYS A 91 14.70 1.43 -5.01
CA LYS A 91 14.72 1.31 -3.54
C LYS A 91 13.48 0.61 -3.01
N ALA A 92 12.30 0.95 -3.54
CA ALA A 92 11.04 0.31 -3.14
C ALA A 92 11.02 -1.18 -3.47
N ASN A 93 11.39 -1.56 -4.70
CA ASN A 93 11.43 -2.96 -5.12
C ASN A 93 12.47 -3.76 -4.32
N LYS A 94 13.67 -3.21 -4.10
CA LYS A 94 14.72 -3.88 -3.32
C LYS A 94 14.29 -4.14 -1.86
N MET A 95 13.61 -3.18 -1.23
CA MET A 95 13.08 -3.36 0.11
C MET A 95 11.92 -4.37 0.12
N LEU A 96 11.04 -4.32 -0.88
CA LEU A 96 9.94 -5.29 -1.04
C LEU A 96 10.47 -6.71 -1.16
N ASP A 97 11.45 -6.94 -2.02
CA ASP A 97 12.09 -8.23 -2.20
C ASP A 97 12.73 -8.71 -0.89
N LYS A 98 13.40 -7.81 -0.16
CA LYS A 98 13.98 -8.15 1.14
C LYS A 98 12.92 -8.64 2.13
N LEU A 99 11.79 -7.95 2.24
CA LEU A 99 10.71 -8.29 3.17
C LEU A 99 10.06 -9.64 2.82
N PHE A 100 9.72 -9.84 1.55
CA PHE A 100 8.99 -11.04 1.13
C PHE A 100 9.86 -12.26 0.85
N ASN A 101 11.17 -12.09 0.65
CA ASN A 101 12.13 -13.20 0.58
C ASN A 101 12.68 -13.58 1.97
N SER A 102 12.70 -12.65 2.95
CA SER A 102 13.02 -13.04 4.35
C SER A 102 11.92 -13.90 4.98
N ASP A 103 10.66 -13.69 4.59
CA ASP A 103 9.53 -14.50 5.08
C ASP A 103 9.57 -15.96 4.58
N SER A 104 10.26 -16.25 3.46
CA SER A 104 10.46 -17.63 2.98
C SER A 104 11.51 -18.43 3.77
N ASP A 105 12.41 -17.74 4.48
CA ASP A 105 13.45 -18.40 5.29
C ASP A 105 13.04 -18.59 6.76
N ALA A 106 12.02 -17.86 7.25
CA ALA A 106 11.54 -17.97 8.64
C ALA A 106 10.57 -19.14 8.88
N THR A 107 10.27 -19.96 7.85
CA THR A 107 9.37 -21.12 7.94
C THR A 107 10.08 -22.46 7.64
N LYS A 108 11.41 -22.50 7.73
CA LYS A 108 12.20 -23.75 7.66
C LYS A 108 12.70 -24.17 9.04
#